data_AF-A0A314ZJP4-F1
#
_entry.id   AF-A0A314ZJP4-F1
#
_cell.length_a   1.000
_cell.length_b   1.000
_cell.length_c   1.000
_cell.angle_alpha   90.00
_cell.angle_beta   90.00
_cell.angle_gamma   90.00
#
_symmetry.space_group_name_H-M   'P 1'
#
loop_
_entity.id
_entity.type
_entity.pdbx_description
1 polymer ?
#
loop_
_entity_poly.entity_id
_entity_poly.type
_entity_poly.pdbx_seq_one_letter_code
_entity_poly.pdbx_strand_id
1 'polypeptide(L)'
;MDPRLEGKYPVKAAFRISQLALKCIESEQKNRPSMKDVVETLERIESANEHSREPRPRLTHPMAHRQGQKPLHHRSPLHPRLDGNQTYQQSPRVR
;
A
#
# COMPACT_ATOMS: atom_id res chain seq x y z
N MET A 1 -16.28 -2.71 -18.90
CA MET A 1 -15.46 -2.49 -17.68
C MET A 1 -15.80 -1.12 -17.12
N ASP A 2 -15.75 -0.92 -15.80
CA ASP A 2 -16.14 0.33 -15.15
C ASP A 2 -15.26 1.51 -15.63
N PRO A 3 -15.83 2.56 -16.25
CA PRO A 3 -15.08 3.72 -16.72
C PRO A 3 -14.29 4.44 -15.63
N ARG A 4 -14.76 4.39 -14.38
CA ARG A 4 -14.11 5.03 -13.22
C ARG A 4 -12.77 4.39 -12.86
N LEU A 5 -12.48 3.20 -13.38
CA LEU A 5 -11.18 2.55 -13.21
C LEU A 5 -10.11 3.14 -14.15
N GLU A 6 -10.49 3.96 -15.15
CA GLU A 6 -9.56 4.70 -16.03
C GLU A 6 -8.49 3.81 -16.70
N GLY A 7 -8.78 2.53 -16.91
CA GLY A 7 -7.80 1.57 -17.44
C GLY A 7 -6.63 1.25 -16.50
N LYS A 8 -6.65 1.73 -15.24
CA LYS A 8 -5.64 1.50 -14.20
C LYS A 8 -5.78 0.11 -13.57
N TYR A 9 -5.87 -0.90 -14.40
CA TYR A 9 -5.92 -2.29 -13.98
C TYR A 9 -5.31 -3.20 -15.06
N PRO A 10 -4.80 -4.38 -14.67
CA PRO A 10 -4.25 -5.32 -15.63
C PRO A 10 -5.40 -6.02 -16.37
N VAL A 11 -5.55 -5.72 -17.66
CA VAL A 11 -6.66 -6.23 -18.50
C VAL A 11 -6.75 -7.76 -18.45
N LYS A 12 -5.62 -8.46 -18.51
CA LYS A 12 -5.58 -9.94 -18.44
C LYS A 12 -6.06 -10.49 -17.10
N ALA A 13 -5.64 -9.87 -15.99
CA ALA A 13 -6.10 -10.26 -14.66
C ALA A 13 -7.60 -10.01 -14.50
N ALA A 14 -8.07 -8.83 -14.94
CA ALA A 14 -9.48 -8.48 -14.88
C ALA A 14 -10.36 -9.44 -15.71
N PHE A 15 -9.89 -9.88 -16.89
CA PHE A 15 -10.56 -10.91 -17.68
C PHE A 15 -10.68 -12.23 -16.92
N ARG A 16 -9.60 -12.72 -16.31
CA ARG A 16 -9.62 -13.97 -15.51
C ARG A 16 -10.56 -13.86 -14.31
N ILE A 17 -10.57 -12.71 -13.63
CA ILE A 17 -11.50 -12.44 -12.51
C ILE A 17 -12.94 -12.44 -13.01
N SER A 18 -13.24 -11.85 -14.17
CA SER A 18 -14.60 -11.89 -14.75
C SER A 18 -15.06 -13.31 -15.09
N GLN A 19 -14.15 -14.17 -15.58
CA GLN A 19 -14.47 -15.58 -15.83
C GLN A 19 -14.75 -16.34 -14.53
N LEU A 20 -13.99 -16.06 -13.46
CA LEU A 20 -14.25 -16.63 -12.15
C LEU A 20 -15.61 -16.16 -11.61
N ALA A 21 -15.90 -14.86 -11.71
CA ALA A 21 -17.18 -14.30 -11.28
C ALA A 21 -18.37 -14.96 -12.01
N LEU A 22 -18.25 -15.19 -13.32
CA LEU A 22 -19.26 -15.89 -14.11
C LEU A 22 -19.52 -17.31 -13.58
N LYS A 23 -18.47 -18.06 -13.24
CA LYS A 23 -18.60 -19.39 -12.62
C LYS A 23 -19.25 -19.33 -11.24
N CYS A 24 -18.95 -18.31 -10.43
CA CYS A 24 -19.54 -18.14 -9.10
C CYS A 24 -21.06 -17.92 -9.15
N ILE A 25 -21.55 -17.23 -10.17
CA ILE A 25 -22.98 -16.92 -10.36
C ILE A 25 -23.69 -17.89 -11.30
N GLU A 26 -23.07 -19.02 -11.63
CA GLU A 26 -23.63 -19.99 -12.57
C GLU A 26 -25.01 -20.46 -12.13
N SER A 27 -25.91 -20.70 -13.08
CA SER A 27 -27.31 -21.05 -12.79
C SER A 27 -27.39 -22.35 -11.98
N GLU A 28 -26.58 -23.33 -12.40
CA GLU A 28 -26.47 -24.65 -11.80
C GLU A 28 -25.49 -24.64 -10.62
N GLN A 29 -25.98 -24.90 -9.41
CA GLN A 29 -25.17 -24.88 -8.18
C GLN A 29 -23.96 -25.83 -8.24
N LYS A 30 -24.08 -26.98 -8.92
CA LYS A 30 -22.99 -27.97 -9.06
C LYS A 30 -21.79 -27.46 -9.87
N ASN A 31 -22.00 -26.43 -10.69
CA ASN A 31 -20.94 -25.83 -11.51
C ASN A 31 -20.25 -24.66 -10.79
N ARG A 32 -20.82 -24.19 -9.66
CA ARG A 32 -20.23 -23.12 -8.87
C ARG A 32 -19.01 -23.66 -8.12
N PRO A 33 -17.89 -22.92 -8.10
CA PRO A 33 -16.70 -23.32 -7.38
C PRO A 33 -16.92 -23.29 -5.86
N SER A 34 -16.17 -24.11 -5.12
CA SER A 34 -16.06 -23.95 -3.67
C SER A 34 -15.32 -22.67 -3.34
N MET A 35 -15.56 -22.09 -2.16
CA MET A 35 -14.84 -20.90 -1.72
C MET A 35 -13.33 -21.14 -1.62
N LYS A 36 -12.91 -22.38 -1.36
CA LYS A 36 -11.50 -22.79 -1.43
C LYS A 36 -10.92 -22.57 -2.84
N ASP A 37 -11.62 -23.06 -3.86
CA ASP A 37 -11.18 -22.96 -5.26
C ASP A 37 -11.19 -21.51 -5.75
N VAL A 38 -12.14 -20.70 -5.26
CA VAL A 38 -12.21 -19.26 -5.53
C VAL A 38 -10.96 -18.56 -5.02
N VAL A 39 -10.59 -18.78 -3.75
CA VAL A 39 -9.40 -18.18 -3.13
C VAL A 39 -8.13 -18.63 -3.85
N GLU A 40 -7.97 -19.92 -4.10
CA GLU A 40 -6.79 -20.45 -4.82
C GLU A 40 -6.65 -19.84 -6.23
N THR A 41 -7.78 -19.67 -6.93
CA THR A 41 -7.79 -19.03 -8.26
C THR A 41 -7.37 -17.56 -8.17
N LEU A 42 -7.85 -16.82 -7.17
CA LEU A 42 -7.49 -15.41 -6.98
C LEU A 42 -6.01 -15.23 -6.64
N GLU A 43 -5.46 -16.05 -5.74
CA GLU A 43 -4.03 -16.05 -5.39
C GLU A 43 -3.15 -16.31 -6.62
N ARG A 44 -3.57 -17.24 -7.49
CA ARG A 44 -2.88 -17.53 -8.75
C ARG A 44 -2.94 -16.36 -9.74
N ILE A 45 -4.07 -15.64 -9.80
CA ILE A 45 -4.21 -14.45 -10.64
C ILE A 45 -3.30 -13.33 -10.12
N GLU A 46 -3.27 -13.10 -8.82
CA GLU A 46 -2.41 -12.09 -8.18
C GLU A 46 -0.92 -12.39 -8.44
N SER A 47 -0.48 -13.62 -8.19
CA SER A 47 0.90 -14.08 -8.40
C SER A 47 1.34 -13.92 -9.85
N ALA A 48 0.47 -14.27 -10.81
CA ALA A 48 0.77 -14.10 -12.24
C ALA A 48 0.90 -12.63 -12.66
N ASN A 49 0.36 -11.70 -11.87
CA ASN A 49 0.24 -10.31 -12.22
C ASN A 49 1.28 -9.40 -11.52
N GLU A 50 1.98 -9.90 -10.49
CA GLU A 50 3.09 -9.20 -9.82
C GLU A 50 4.18 -8.74 -10.80
N HIS A 51 4.45 -9.54 -11.83
CA HIS A 51 5.45 -9.31 -12.88
C HIS A 51 5.15 -8.14 -13.83
N SER A 52 3.96 -7.54 -13.74
CA SER A 52 3.53 -6.42 -14.58
C SER A 52 3.58 -5.07 -13.87
N ARG A 53 3.98 -5.04 -12.60
CA ARG A 53 4.18 -3.80 -11.86
C ARG A 53 5.46 -3.14 -12.37
N GLU A 54 5.28 -2.04 -13.07
CA GLU A 54 6.36 -1.10 -13.39
C GLU A 54 7.14 -0.80 -12.10
N PRO A 55 8.49 -0.78 -12.14
CA PRO A 55 9.28 -0.56 -10.93
C PRO A 55 8.85 0.75 -10.29
N ARG A 56 8.30 0.69 -9.08
CA ARG A 56 8.11 1.89 -8.26
C ARG A 56 9.46 2.61 -8.24
N PRO A 57 9.55 3.88 -8.67
CA PRO A 57 10.79 4.62 -8.52
C PRO A 57 11.06 4.67 -7.02
N ARG A 58 12.07 3.93 -6.57
CA ARG A 58 12.58 4.09 -5.21
C ARG A 58 12.97 5.55 -5.12
N LEU A 59 12.36 6.28 -4.19
CA LEU A 59 12.83 7.61 -3.82
C LEU A 59 14.20 7.43 -3.17
N THR A 60 15.23 7.26 -4.00
CA THR A 60 16.62 7.35 -3.57
C THR A 60 16.85 8.83 -3.32
N HIS A 61 16.66 9.26 -2.07
CA HIS A 61 17.11 10.57 -1.62
C HIS A 61 18.61 10.67 -1.94
N PRO A 62 19.05 11.59 -2.83
CA PRO A 62 20.47 11.74 -3.09
C PRO A 62 21.10 12.34 -1.84
N MET A 63 22.01 11.60 -1.21
CA MET A 63 22.89 12.16 -0.19
C MET A 63 23.69 13.30 -0.83
N ALA A 64 23.36 14.53 -0.45
CA ALA A 64 24.11 15.71 -0.84
C ALA A 64 25.50 15.65 -0.17
N HIS A 65 26.50 15.23 -0.94
CA HIS A 65 27.89 15.43 -0.60
C HIS A 65 28.24 16.90 -0.88
N ARG A 66 28.41 17.72 0.17
CA ARG A 66 29.13 19.00 0.05
C ARG A 66 30.14 19.15 1.18
N GLN A 67 31.40 18.94 0.81
CA GLN A 67 32.58 19.41 1.51
C GLN A 67 32.59 20.95 1.54
N GLY A 68 32.97 21.53 2.68
CA GLY A 68 33.23 22.97 2.80
C GLY A 68 33.35 23.48 4.24
N GLN A 69 34.53 23.32 4.83
CA GLN A 69 35.20 24.01 5.95
C GLN A 69 34.44 25.17 6.66
N LYS A 70 34.43 25.28 8.00
CA LYS A 70 35.55 25.76 8.87
C LYS A 70 35.29 25.43 10.36
N PRO A 71 36.29 25.02 11.16
CA PRO A 71 36.17 24.88 12.62
C PRO A 71 36.55 26.19 13.32
N LEU A 72 35.63 26.79 14.09
CA LEU A 72 35.95 27.90 14.99
C LEU A 72 35.36 27.65 16.38
N HIS A 73 36.26 27.21 17.27
CA HIS A 73 36.42 27.59 18.66
C HIS A 73 35.18 27.89 19.54
N HIS A 74 35.04 27.04 20.57
CA HIS A 74 34.79 27.39 21.96
C HIS A 74 33.73 28.46 22.29
N ARG A 75 32.55 28.03 22.77
CA ARG A 75 31.92 28.66 23.95
C ARG A 75 30.96 27.70 24.65
N SER A 76 31.13 27.58 25.96
CA SER A 76 30.47 26.63 26.86
C SER A 76 29.21 27.26 27.53
N PRO A 77 28.54 26.60 28.50
CA PRO A 77 27.12 26.24 28.56
C PRO A 77 26.26 27.26 29.37
N LEU A 78 24.97 26.92 29.58
CA LEU A 78 24.00 27.46 30.58
C LEU A 78 22.77 28.18 29.97
N HIS A 79 21.62 27.49 29.95
CA HIS A 79 20.38 27.91 30.64
C HIS A 79 19.23 26.89 30.42
N PRO A 80 18.53 26.43 31.48
CA PRO A 80 17.33 25.60 31.39
C PRO A 80 16.07 26.47 31.30
N ARG A 81 14.93 25.87 30.90
CA ARG A 81 13.55 25.98 31.46
C ARG A 81 12.57 25.44 30.40
N LEU A 82 12.07 24.22 30.57
CA LEU A 82 10.84 23.86 31.30
C LEU A 82 9.57 24.18 30.49
N ASP A 83 8.91 23.06 30.15
CA ASP A 83 7.47 22.84 30.16
C ASP A 83 6.61 23.36 28.99
N GLY A 84 5.78 22.46 28.46
CA GLY A 84 4.88 22.78 27.35
C GLY A 84 4.29 21.60 26.58
N ASN A 85 3.91 20.53 27.29
CA ASN A 85 2.83 19.58 26.93
C ASN A 85 3.04 18.63 25.75
N GLN A 86 3.53 17.45 26.11
CA GLN A 86 3.40 16.22 25.36
C GLN A 86 2.09 15.49 25.75
N THR A 87 1.51 14.82 24.75
CA THR A 87 0.68 13.60 24.83
C THR A 87 -0.80 13.66 25.20
N TYR A 88 -1.61 13.43 24.16
CA TYR A 88 -2.67 12.41 24.01
C TYR A 88 -3.27 11.76 25.26
N GLN A 89 -4.60 11.77 25.41
CA GLN A 89 -5.39 10.54 25.68
C GLN A 89 -6.93 10.76 25.61
N GLN A 90 -7.56 10.00 24.70
CA GLN A 90 -8.79 9.21 24.90
C GLN A 90 -10.17 9.89 25.11
N SER A 91 -11.05 9.75 24.09
CA SER A 91 -12.52 9.57 24.23
C SER A 91 -12.86 8.22 24.94
N PRO A 92 -14.12 7.83 25.28
CA PRO A 92 -15.46 8.49 25.24
C PRO A 92 -16.29 8.31 26.56
N ARG A 93 -17.49 8.92 26.69
CA ARG A 93 -18.76 8.18 26.95
C ARG A 93 -20.01 9.05 27.14
N VAL A 94 -21.09 8.44 26.68
CA VAL A 94 -22.53 8.73 26.73
C VAL A 94 -23.06 8.95 28.16
N ARG A 95 -23.92 9.96 28.35
CA ARG A 95 -25.21 9.82 29.06
C ARG A 95 -26.17 10.94 28.66
#